data_AF-A0A6H5K748-F1
#
_entry.id   AF-A0A6H5K748-F1
#
_cell.length_a   1.000
_cell.length_b   1.000
_cell.length_c   1.000
_cell.angle_alpha   90.00
_cell.angle_beta   90.00
_cell.angle_gamma   90.00
#
_symmetry.space_group_name_H-M   'P 1'
#
loop_
_entity.id
_entity.type
_entity.pdbx_description
1 polymer ?
#
loop_
_entity_poly.entity_id
_entity_poly.type
_entity_poly.pdbx_seq_one_letter_code
_entity_poly.pdbx_strand_id
1 'polypeptide(L)'
;MDCATDFNINMRPSFMEKDEAKKMEMRADLAANFIPKWLSNMEKQLSSTDGTFFLDKMTVADIMIAYRLHHMRNGVLDGIPTTIADSYPSLCAMYDAVVSEPKVAAFLAKHAK
;
A
#
# COMPACT_ATOMS: atom_id res chain seq x y z
N MET A 1 -2.71 2.85 17.51
CA MET A 1 -3.20 2.97 16.12
C MET A 1 -2.38 2.00 15.28
N ASP A 2 -3.02 1.15 14.48
CA ASP A 2 -2.29 0.22 13.61
C ASP A 2 -1.85 0.89 12.30
N CYS A 3 -0.94 0.24 11.57
CA CYS A 3 -0.35 0.73 10.33
C CYS A 3 -1.39 1.01 9.23
N ALA A 4 -2.44 0.19 9.15
CA ALA A 4 -3.51 0.33 8.15
C ALA A 4 -4.42 1.53 8.44
N THR A 5 -4.70 1.79 9.72
CA THR A 5 -5.48 2.93 10.21
C THR A 5 -4.70 4.23 10.04
N ASP A 6 -3.39 4.22 10.32
CA ASP A 6 -2.51 5.37 10.11
C ASP A 6 -2.48 5.80 8.63
N PHE A 7 -2.36 4.84 7.70
CA PHE A 7 -2.50 5.12 6.27
C PHE A 7 -3.83 5.81 5.92
N ASN A 8 -4.94 5.28 6.44
CA ASN A 8 -6.26 5.83 6.14
C ASN A 8 -6.43 7.26 6.65
N ILE A 9 -5.92 7.56 7.85
CA ILE A 9 -6.03 8.90 8.44
C ILE A 9 -5.24 9.92 7.64
N ASN A 10 -4.02 9.59 7.22
CA ASN A 10 -3.17 10.50 6.44
C ASN A 10 -3.67 10.67 4.99
N MET A 11 -4.21 9.61 4.38
CA MET A 11 -4.71 9.67 2.99
C MET A 11 -6.09 10.32 2.88
N ARG A 12 -6.96 10.17 3.89
CA ARG A 12 -8.36 10.63 3.86
C ARG A 12 -8.53 12.09 3.45
N PRO A 13 -7.75 13.07 3.94
CA PRO A 13 -7.86 14.45 3.48
C PRO A 13 -7.75 14.58 1.95
N SER A 14 -6.82 13.88 1.31
CA SER A 14 -6.64 13.92 -0.15
C SER A 14 -7.76 13.21 -0.93
N PHE A 15 -8.53 12.33 -0.28
CA PHE A 15 -9.70 11.69 -0.87
C PHE A 15 -10.96 12.57 -0.80
N MET A 16 -11.03 13.45 0.19
CA MET A 16 -12.18 14.32 0.41
C MET A 16 -12.00 15.71 -0.23
N GLU A 17 -10.80 16.05 -0.69
CA GLU A 17 -10.50 17.31 -1.36
C GLU A 17 -11.18 17.36 -2.75
N LYS A 18 -11.86 18.47 -3.02
CA LYS A 18 -12.63 18.70 -4.25
C LYS A 18 -11.86 19.53 -5.26
N ASP A 19 -10.93 20.35 -4.79
CA ASP A 19 -10.03 21.10 -5.67
C ASP A 19 -8.92 20.16 -6.17
N GLU A 20 -8.92 19.89 -7.47
CA GLU A 20 -7.96 18.96 -8.07
C GLU A 20 -6.50 19.44 -7.92
N ALA A 21 -6.22 20.75 -8.02
CA ALA A 21 -4.85 21.25 -7.87
C ALA A 21 -4.34 21.03 -6.44
N LYS A 22 -5.18 21.35 -5.45
CA LYS A 22 -4.85 21.13 -4.04
C LYS A 22 -4.75 19.65 -3.69
N LYS A 23 -5.61 18.81 -4.26
CA LYS A 23 -5.53 17.35 -4.12
C LYS A 23 -4.19 16.80 -4.65
N MET A 24 -3.71 17.28 -5.80
CA MET A 24 -2.40 16.88 -6.32
C MET A 24 -1.25 17.34 -5.42
N GLU A 25 -1.31 18.57 -4.90
CA GLU A 25 -0.32 19.08 -3.96
C GLU A 25 -0.25 18.22 -2.69
N MET A 26 -1.41 17.88 -2.11
CA MET A 26 -1.48 17.00 -0.93
C MET A 26 -0.90 15.62 -1.22
N ARG A 27 -1.10 15.07 -2.41
CA ARG A 27 -0.58 13.75 -2.78
C ARG A 27 0.90 13.76 -3.10
N ALA A 28 1.41 14.86 -3.65
CA ALA A 28 2.85 15.08 -3.79
C ALA A 28 3.54 15.13 -2.42
N ASP A 29 2.95 15.84 -1.44
CA ASP A 29 3.44 15.84 -0.06
C ASP A 29 3.40 14.45 0.57
N LEU A 30 2.28 13.73 0.42
CA LEU A 30 2.16 12.35 0.91
C LEU A 30 3.21 11.42 0.28
N ALA A 31 3.46 11.54 -1.02
CA ALA A 31 4.45 10.76 -1.74
C ALA A 31 5.90 11.09 -1.33
N ALA A 32 6.17 12.34 -0.95
CA ALA A 32 7.49 12.77 -0.50
C ALA A 32 7.76 12.42 0.97
N ASN A 33 6.78 12.65 1.84
CA ASN A 33 7.01 12.77 3.28
C ASN A 33 6.37 11.66 4.13
N PHE A 34 5.24 11.11 3.69
CA PHE A 34 4.50 10.10 4.47
C PHE A 34 4.71 8.67 3.96
N ILE A 35 4.38 8.42 2.69
CA ILE A 35 4.34 7.08 2.10
C ILE A 35 5.70 6.39 2.19
N PRO A 36 6.85 7.01 1.86
CA PRO A 36 8.15 6.35 1.97
C PRO A 36 8.50 5.93 3.40
N LYS A 37 8.12 6.74 4.40
CA LYS A 37 8.33 6.42 5.82
C LYS A 37 7.43 5.26 6.25
N TRP A 38 6.17 5.29 5.84
CA TRP A 38 5.19 4.24 6.11
C TRP A 38 5.64 2.90 5.51
N LEU A 39 6.09 2.89 4.24
CA LEU A 39 6.66 1.73 3.57
C LEU A 39 7.94 1.24 4.26
N SER A 40 8.87 2.14 4.58
CA SER A 40 10.14 1.76 5.22
C SER A 40 9.94 1.07 6.57
N ASN A 41 8.94 1.47 7.35
CA ASN A 41 8.66 0.84 8.62
C ASN A 41 8.18 -0.61 8.45
N MET A 42 7.30 -0.87 7.47
CA MET A 42 6.84 -2.23 7.19
C MET A 42 7.92 -3.08 6.53
N GLU A 43 8.72 -2.50 5.64
CA GLU A 43 9.86 -3.19 5.03
C GLU A 43 10.82 -3.69 6.11
N LYS A 44 11.18 -2.83 7.08
CA LYS A 44 12.03 -3.22 8.21
C LYS A 44 11.45 -4.38 9.01
N GLN A 45 10.12 -4.40 9.19
CA GLN A 45 9.45 -5.47 9.91
C GLN A 45 9.50 -6.79 9.11
N LEU A 46 9.16 -6.75 7.82
CA LEU A 46 9.20 -7.94 6.97
C LEU A 46 10.62 -8.45 6.75
N SER A 47 11.61 -7.56 6.59
CA SER A 47 13.01 -7.96 6.44
C SER A 47 13.61 -8.58 7.71
N SER A 48 12.93 -8.45 8.84
CA SER A 48 13.34 -9.06 10.12
C SER A 48 12.76 -10.45 10.36
N THR A 49 11.84 -10.90 9.49
CA THR A 49 11.29 -12.25 9.53
C THR A 49 11.99 -13.12 8.48
N ASP A 50 12.08 -14.42 8.73
CA ASP A 50 12.57 -15.38 7.72
C ASP A 50 11.50 -15.74 6.67
N GLY A 51 10.33 -15.11 6.73
CA GLY A 51 9.14 -15.45 5.95
C GLY A 51 8.67 -14.33 5.02
N THR A 52 7.68 -14.65 4.20
CA THR A 52 7.08 -13.69 3.25
C THR A 52 6.04 -12.76 3.88
N PHE A 53 5.47 -13.17 5.02
CA PHE A 53 4.38 -12.46 5.68
C PHE A 53 4.84 -11.82 7.00
N PHE A 54 4.02 -10.94 7.58
CA PHE A 54 4.32 -10.32 8.87
C PHE A 54 4.39 -11.32 10.03
N LEU A 55 3.81 -12.51 9.86
CA LEU A 55 3.85 -13.65 10.78
C LEU A 55 4.14 -14.93 9.98
N ASP A 56 4.19 -16.09 10.63
CA ASP A 56 4.50 -17.39 10.00
C ASP A 56 3.55 -17.79 8.85
N LYS A 57 2.36 -17.19 8.79
CA LYS A 57 1.34 -17.43 7.75
C LYS A 57 0.65 -16.12 7.36
N MET A 58 0.08 -16.10 6.17
CA MET A 58 -0.74 -14.97 5.71
C MET A 58 -1.87 -14.69 6.68
N THR A 59 -2.03 -13.43 7.03
CA THR A 59 -3.07 -12.92 7.91
C THR A 59 -3.83 -11.77 7.27
N VAL A 60 -4.84 -11.28 8.00
CA VAL A 60 -5.57 -10.08 7.59
C VAL A 60 -4.66 -8.85 7.46
N ALA A 61 -3.55 -8.78 8.23
CA ALA A 61 -2.62 -7.66 8.14
C ALA A 61 -1.96 -7.60 6.75
N ASP A 62 -1.47 -8.74 6.24
CA ASP A 62 -0.85 -8.85 4.92
C ASP A 62 -1.83 -8.42 3.82
N ILE A 63 -3.09 -8.87 3.91
CA ILE A 63 -4.15 -8.50 2.95
C ILE A 63 -4.43 -6.99 2.98
N MET A 64 -4.50 -6.38 4.17
CA MET A 64 -4.73 -4.94 4.29
C MET A 64 -3.59 -4.11 3.68
N ILE A 65 -2.34 -4.54 3.86
CA ILE A 65 -1.19 -3.85 3.28
C ILE A 65 -1.12 -4.08 1.76
N ALA A 66 -1.30 -5.32 1.31
CA ALA A 66 -1.31 -5.68 -0.11
C ALA A 66 -2.39 -4.91 -0.89
N TYR A 67 -3.58 -4.72 -0.32
CA TYR A 67 -4.63 -3.90 -0.93
C TYR A 67 -4.21 -2.45 -1.19
N ARG A 68 -3.46 -1.85 -0.24
CA ARG A 68 -2.94 -0.48 -0.38
C ARG A 68 -1.83 -0.41 -1.41
N LEU A 69 -0.91 -1.38 -1.39
CA LEU A 69 0.13 -1.53 -2.41
C LEU A 69 -0.49 -1.68 -3.80
N HIS A 70 -1.56 -2.49 -3.95
CA HIS A 70 -2.29 -2.67 -5.21
C HIS A 70 -2.80 -1.34 -5.78
N HIS A 71 -3.39 -0.49 -4.94
CA HIS A 71 -3.91 0.82 -5.37
C HIS A 71 -2.81 1.79 -5.83
N MET A 72 -1.66 1.78 -5.13
CA MET A 72 -0.49 2.56 -5.54
C MET A 72 0.07 2.04 -6.87
N ARG A 73 0.34 0.73 -6.97
CA ARG A 73 0.97 0.10 -8.14
C ARG A 73 0.11 0.18 -9.40
N ASN A 74 -1.22 0.11 -9.28
CA ASN A 74 -2.14 0.19 -10.42
C ASN A 74 -2.62 1.61 -10.74
N GLY A 75 -2.01 2.64 -10.14
CA GLY A 75 -2.33 4.04 -10.46
C GLY A 75 -3.73 4.47 -10.06
N VAL A 76 -4.37 3.77 -9.12
CA VAL A 76 -5.69 4.17 -8.59
C VAL A 76 -5.58 5.48 -7.82
N LEU A 77 -4.41 5.74 -7.25
CA LEU A 77 -4.07 6.96 -6.52
C LEU A 77 -3.33 7.94 -7.44
N ASP A 78 -4.08 8.74 -8.20
CA ASP A 78 -3.57 9.86 -9.00
C ASP A 78 -2.60 10.77 -8.21
N GLY A 79 -1.52 11.24 -8.83
CA GLY A 79 -0.50 12.06 -8.15
C GLY A 79 0.48 11.29 -7.25
N ILE A 80 0.30 9.97 -7.06
CA ILE A 80 1.28 9.09 -6.41
C ILE A 80 1.97 8.23 -7.47
N PRO A 81 3.31 8.19 -7.53
CA PRO A 81 4.03 7.34 -8.48
C PRO A 81 3.69 5.86 -8.28
N THR A 82 3.39 5.14 -9.38
CA THR A 82 3.09 3.70 -9.33
C THR A 82 4.29 2.86 -8.88
N THR A 83 5.49 3.41 -9.02
CA THR A 83 6.77 2.80 -8.65
C THR A 83 7.18 3.10 -7.20
N ILE A 84 6.36 3.82 -6.41
CA ILE A 84 6.74 4.27 -5.06
C ILE A 84 7.11 3.13 -4.10
N ALA A 85 6.63 1.91 -4.38
CA ALA A 85 6.91 0.72 -3.58
C ALA A 85 8.06 -0.16 -4.13
N ASP A 86 8.61 0.13 -5.31
CA ASP A 86 9.54 -0.79 -6.00
C ASP A 86 10.88 -0.95 -5.28
N SER A 87 11.27 0.03 -4.45
CA SER A 87 12.50 -0.02 -3.64
C SER A 87 12.38 -0.88 -2.38
N TYR A 88 11.23 -1.52 -2.14
CA TYR A 88 10.94 -2.30 -0.93
C TYR A 88 10.68 -3.78 -1.28
N PRO A 89 11.74 -4.58 -1.46
CA PRO A 89 11.63 -5.94 -2.00
C PRO A 89 10.81 -6.89 -1.11
N SER A 90 10.92 -6.81 0.21
CA SER A 90 10.14 -7.69 1.11
C SER A 90 8.65 -7.37 1.02
N LEU A 91 8.28 -6.09 0.95
CA LEU A 91 6.91 -5.66 0.68
C LEU A 91 6.40 -6.11 -0.69
N CYS A 92 7.25 -6.05 -1.74
CA CYS A 92 6.88 -6.54 -3.07
C CYS A 92 6.65 -8.05 -3.07
N ALA A 93 7.51 -8.83 -2.42
CA ALA A 93 7.34 -10.27 -2.30
C ALA A 93 6.05 -10.64 -1.52
N MET A 94 5.78 -9.94 -0.42
CA MET A 94 4.53 -10.10 0.34
C MET A 94 3.31 -9.77 -0.52
N TYR A 95 3.36 -8.66 -1.26
CA TYR A 95 2.29 -8.27 -2.18
C TYR A 95 2.03 -9.35 -3.23
N ASP A 96 3.06 -9.83 -3.92
CA ASP A 96 2.95 -10.85 -4.96
C ASP A 96 2.34 -12.15 -4.40
N ALA A 97 2.78 -12.57 -3.22
CA ALA A 97 2.24 -13.74 -2.54
C ALA A 97 0.74 -13.58 -2.23
N VAL A 98 0.32 -12.42 -1.69
CA VAL A 98 -1.09 -12.16 -1.36
C VAL A 98 -1.96 -12.10 -2.62
N VAL A 99 -1.55 -11.37 -3.66
CA VAL A 99 -2.39 -11.19 -4.86
C VAL A 99 -2.45 -12.45 -5.73
N SER A 100 -1.51 -13.38 -5.55
CA SER A 100 -1.54 -14.70 -6.20
C SER A 100 -2.55 -15.66 -5.54
N GLU A 101 -3.03 -15.39 -4.33
CA GLU A 101 -4.01 -16.24 -3.67
C GLU A 101 -5.32 -16.26 -4.48
N PRO A 102 -5.88 -17.43 -4.82
CA PRO A 102 -7.00 -17.52 -5.78
C PRO A 102 -8.23 -16.66 -5.44
N LYS A 103 -8.61 -16.55 -4.17
CA LYS A 103 -9.78 -15.74 -3.77
C LYS A 103 -9.46 -14.26 -3.83
N VAL A 104 -8.24 -13.85 -3.44
CA VAL A 104 -7.77 -12.46 -3.59
C VAL A 104 -7.69 -12.09 -5.07
N ALA A 105 -7.06 -12.92 -5.90
CA ALA A 105 -6.96 -12.71 -7.35
C ALA A 105 -8.34 -12.56 -8.01
N ALA A 106 -9.27 -13.46 -7.67
CA ALA A 106 -10.64 -13.40 -8.19
C ALA A 106 -11.38 -12.13 -7.74
N PHE A 107 -11.17 -11.70 -6.49
CA PHE A 107 -11.73 -10.45 -5.98
C PHE A 107 -11.15 -9.24 -6.72
N LEU A 108 -9.82 -9.14 -6.85
CA LEU A 108 -9.16 -8.04 -7.54
C LEU A 108 -9.58 -7.96 -9.01
N ALA A 109 -9.70 -9.10 -9.70
CA ALA A 109 -10.18 -9.14 -11.09
C ALA A 109 -11.63 -8.64 -11.24
N LYS A 110 -12.50 -9.00 -10.29
CA LYS A 110 -13.91 -8.53 -10.28
C LYS A 110 -14.02 -7.03 -10.00
N HIS A 111 -13.06 -6.47 -9.27
CA HIS A 111 -13.05 -5.09 -8.82
C HIS A 111 -11.95 -4.25 -9.49
N ALA A 112 -11.41 -4.71 -10.62
CA ALA A 112 -10.49 -3.95 -11.44
C ALA A 112 -11.20 -2.68 -11.95
N LYS A 113 -10.51 -1.54 -11.83
CA LYS A 113 -11.04 -0.22 -12.17
C LYS A 113 -10.99 0.05 -13.66
#